data_AF-A0A973CIT6-F1
#
_entry.id   AF-A0A973CIT6-F1
#
_cell.length_a   1.000
_cell.length_b   1.000
_cell.length_c   1.000
_cell.angle_alpha   90.00
_cell.angle_beta   90.00
_cell.angle_gamma   90.00
#
_symmetry.space_group_name_H-M   'P 1'
#
loop_
_entity.id
_entity.type
_entity.pdbx_description
1 polymer ?
#
loop_
_entity_poly.entity_id
_entity_poly.type
_entity_poly.pdbx_seq_one_letter_code
_entity_poly.pdbx_strand_id
1 'polypeptide(L)'
;TGVSVGQDSIVKIYGSEGKIVVESPWFCHGSDAGESTIEVHKGGDVETITCSSDKGIYALEADVLANNIANRQAPSPAMSWGDSLGNASTLDQWIAAVGVDYPSNRQSAYTTTLSKEPLKVSDDAPMIYGELPGVNKKISRLVMGMDNQMTISHATAMFDDFFARGGNTFDTAFIYAGGLQERLFGQWVENRGNREDVILIDKGAHTPYCLPECIGEQLKISLERLGFDYTDIYFMHRDNLDVPIGEFVDALNDLKDQGLMNAFGGSNWSLPRIKEFNEYAAANGKTGFAAVSNNFSLAQMVDPVWGGCIASSTAEFRAFHEESQVALFPWSSQARGFFVPERSAPDKLDDEELARCWYSDENFQRQARCFELAKKYDTHPVCINLAYVLHQKFPIFPLIGPRLISETASTMNGLAVSLTDDEVKYLNLED
;
A
#
# COMPACT_ATOMS: atom_id res chain seq x y z
N THR A 1 18.49 -2.50 -36.94
CA THR A 1 18.17 -3.48 -38.00
C THR A 1 17.46 -4.63 -37.34
N GLY A 2 16.15 -4.77 -37.54
CA GLY A 2 15.38 -5.89 -37.01
C GLY A 2 15.44 -7.09 -37.97
N VAL A 3 15.45 -8.30 -37.44
CA VAL A 3 15.16 -9.53 -38.18
C VAL A 3 13.71 -9.87 -37.86
N SER A 4 12.83 -9.89 -38.86
CA SER A 4 11.47 -10.40 -38.72
C SER A 4 11.39 -11.76 -39.38
N VAL A 5 10.84 -12.75 -38.66
CA VAL A 5 10.44 -14.03 -39.24
C VAL A 5 8.93 -14.01 -39.30
N GLY A 6 8.37 -14.16 -40.51
CA GLY A 6 6.93 -14.39 -40.67
C GLY A 6 6.59 -15.75 -40.07
N GLN A 7 5.73 -15.77 -39.06
CA GLN A 7 5.14 -17.00 -38.56
C GLN A 7 3.83 -17.27 -39.30
N ASP A 8 3.55 -18.54 -39.58
CA ASP A 8 2.25 -18.94 -40.09
C ASP A 8 1.17 -18.55 -39.07
N SER A 9 0.11 -17.87 -39.52
CA SER A 9 -1.04 -17.54 -38.68
C SER A 9 -1.98 -18.75 -38.56
N ILE A 10 -1.45 -19.89 -38.13
CA ILE A 10 -2.17 -21.17 -38.03
C ILE A 10 -1.99 -21.71 -36.62
N VAL A 11 -3.08 -22.06 -35.95
CA VAL A 11 -3.03 -22.74 -34.65
C VAL A 11 -3.09 -24.24 -34.88
N LYS A 12 -2.07 -24.98 -34.38
CA LYS A 12 -1.99 -26.44 -34.47
C LYS A 12 -1.97 -27.01 -33.06
N ILE A 13 -3.03 -27.72 -32.68
CA ILE A 13 -3.15 -28.36 -31.36
C ILE A 13 -2.92 -29.85 -31.55
N TYR A 14 -1.90 -30.40 -30.91
CA TYR A 14 -1.55 -31.82 -31.01
C TYR A 14 -2.07 -32.58 -29.79
N GLY A 15 -2.79 -33.67 -30.02
CA GLY A 15 -3.25 -34.61 -29.00
C GLY A 15 -2.71 -36.02 -29.24
N SER A 16 -2.95 -36.92 -28.30
CA SER A 16 -2.51 -38.32 -28.40
C SER A 16 -3.17 -39.11 -29.54
N GLU A 17 -4.34 -38.65 -30.01
CA GLU A 17 -5.14 -39.34 -31.04
C GLU A 17 -5.12 -38.63 -32.41
N GLY A 18 -4.48 -37.46 -32.51
CA GLY A 18 -4.63 -36.61 -33.68
C GLY A 18 -4.19 -35.16 -33.49
N LYS A 19 -4.62 -34.29 -34.39
CA LYS A 19 -4.35 -32.83 -34.31
C LYS A 19 -5.58 -32.03 -34.72
N ILE A 20 -5.71 -30.83 -34.18
CA ILE A 20 -6.66 -29.81 -34.64
C ILE A 20 -5.84 -28.72 -35.35
N VAL A 21 -6.29 -28.31 -36.53
CA VAL A 21 -5.67 -27.22 -37.30
C VAL A 21 -6.72 -26.13 -37.49
N VAL A 22 -6.40 -24.92 -37.04
CA VAL A 22 -7.19 -23.71 -37.30
C VAL A 22 -6.38 -22.87 -38.28
N GLU A 23 -6.79 -22.86 -39.55
CA GLU A 23 -6.03 -22.23 -40.65
C GLU A 23 -5.98 -20.70 -40.53
N SER A 24 -7.02 -20.10 -39.96
CA SER A 24 -7.05 -18.68 -39.59
C SER A 24 -7.69 -18.58 -38.20
N PRO A 25 -6.90 -18.44 -37.12
CA PRO A 25 -7.43 -18.27 -35.77
C PRO A 25 -8.14 -16.92 -35.60
N TRP A 26 -7.88 -15.98 -36.50
CA TRP A 26 -8.64 -14.74 -36.63
C TRP A 26 -9.89 -15.03 -37.46
N PHE A 27 -11.04 -14.99 -36.80
CA PHE A 27 -12.34 -15.27 -37.42
C PHE A 27 -12.59 -14.36 -38.64
N CYS A 28 -13.03 -14.94 -39.76
CA CYS A 28 -13.36 -14.26 -41.02
C CYS A 28 -12.27 -13.33 -41.60
N HIS A 29 -10.99 -13.68 -41.49
CA HIS A 29 -9.87 -12.86 -42.01
C HIS A 29 -9.86 -11.39 -41.51
N GLY A 30 -10.49 -11.11 -40.36
CA GLY A 30 -10.52 -9.77 -39.79
C GLY A 30 -11.78 -8.99 -40.12
N SER A 31 -11.72 -8.09 -41.10
CA SER A 31 -12.70 -6.99 -41.25
C SER A 31 -14.02 -7.33 -41.93
N ASP A 32 -14.10 -8.42 -42.68
CA ASP A 32 -15.24 -8.72 -43.55
C ASP A 32 -16.03 -9.96 -43.07
N ALA A 33 -17.26 -10.09 -43.56
CA ALA A 33 -18.03 -11.32 -43.44
C ALA A 33 -17.32 -12.47 -44.18
N GLY A 34 -17.44 -13.70 -43.69
CA GLY A 34 -16.78 -14.83 -44.33
C GLY A 34 -16.89 -16.13 -43.56
N GLU A 35 -16.04 -17.08 -43.95
CA GLU A 35 -15.96 -18.40 -43.32
C GLU A 35 -14.55 -18.65 -42.77
N SER A 36 -14.48 -19.36 -41.66
CA SER A 36 -13.24 -19.92 -41.12
C SER A 36 -13.41 -21.42 -40.91
N THR A 37 -12.34 -22.17 -41.08
CA THR A 37 -12.35 -23.63 -40.99
C THR A 37 -11.51 -24.11 -39.81
N ILE A 38 -12.02 -25.13 -39.14
CA ILE A 38 -11.30 -25.92 -38.14
C ILE A 38 -11.23 -27.34 -38.67
N GLU A 39 -10.02 -27.84 -38.91
CA GLU A 39 -9.81 -29.23 -39.30
C GLU A 39 -9.47 -30.09 -38.08
N VAL A 40 -10.19 -31.18 -37.89
CA VAL A 40 -9.93 -32.19 -36.86
C VAL A 40 -9.40 -33.44 -37.54
N HIS A 41 -8.12 -33.73 -37.33
CA HIS A 41 -7.43 -34.87 -37.89
C HIS A 41 -7.35 -35.97 -36.84
N LYS A 42 -8.01 -37.13 -37.03
CA LYS A 42 -8.02 -38.24 -36.08
C LYS A 42 -7.92 -39.58 -36.81
N GLY A 43 -6.93 -40.41 -36.46
CA GLY A 43 -6.78 -41.76 -37.02
C GLY A 43 -6.57 -41.85 -38.53
N GLY A 44 -6.20 -40.75 -39.20
CA GLY A 44 -6.08 -40.65 -40.66
C GLY A 44 -7.29 -39.99 -41.34
N ASP A 45 -8.41 -39.82 -40.63
CA ASP A 45 -9.58 -39.08 -41.08
C ASP A 45 -9.42 -37.58 -40.80
N VAL A 46 -10.01 -36.75 -41.66
CA VAL A 46 -10.06 -35.29 -41.50
C VAL A 46 -11.52 -34.85 -41.53
N GLU A 47 -11.98 -34.23 -40.45
CA GLU A 47 -13.28 -33.56 -40.35
C GLU A 47 -13.05 -32.04 -40.47
N THR A 48 -13.80 -31.37 -41.34
CA THR A 48 -13.74 -29.91 -41.49
C THR A 48 -15.00 -29.30 -40.89
N ILE A 49 -14.83 -28.45 -39.87
CA ILE A 49 -15.89 -27.65 -39.27
C ILE A 49 -15.79 -26.24 -39.88
N THR A 50 -16.84 -25.82 -40.58
CA THR A 50 -16.94 -24.46 -41.13
C THR A 50 -17.72 -23.56 -40.17
N CYS A 51 -17.14 -22.41 -39.85
CA CYS A 51 -17.77 -21.36 -39.06
C CYS A 51 -17.97 -20.12 -39.93
N SER A 52 -19.22 -19.78 -40.24
CA SER A 52 -19.57 -18.67 -41.13
C SER A 52 -20.16 -17.49 -40.34
N SER A 53 -19.90 -16.26 -40.78
CA SER A 53 -20.53 -15.05 -40.24
C SER A 53 -20.82 -14.01 -41.31
N ASP A 54 -21.90 -13.27 -41.11
CA ASP A 54 -22.34 -12.12 -41.90
C ASP A 54 -21.67 -10.80 -41.46
N LYS A 55 -20.79 -10.84 -40.46
CA LYS A 55 -20.07 -9.69 -39.90
C LYS A 55 -18.58 -9.99 -39.76
N GLY A 56 -17.76 -8.95 -39.88
CA GLY A 56 -16.34 -9.03 -39.53
C GLY A 56 -16.09 -9.07 -38.02
N ILE A 57 -14.89 -9.48 -37.63
CA ILE A 57 -14.48 -9.70 -36.24
C ILE A 57 -14.68 -8.45 -35.38
N TYR A 58 -14.31 -7.26 -35.86
CA TYR A 58 -14.42 -6.03 -35.07
C TYR A 58 -15.87 -5.62 -34.82
N ALA A 59 -16.78 -5.92 -35.76
CA ALA A 59 -18.21 -5.69 -35.55
C ALA A 59 -18.77 -6.68 -34.52
N LEU A 60 -18.34 -7.94 -34.57
CA LEU A 60 -18.69 -8.94 -33.56
C LEU A 60 -18.16 -8.57 -32.18
N GLU A 61 -16.91 -8.10 -32.07
CA GLU A 61 -16.32 -7.61 -30.82
C GLU A 61 -17.07 -6.40 -30.26
N ALA A 62 -17.42 -5.44 -31.12
CA ALA A 62 -18.21 -4.27 -30.73
C ALA A 62 -19.61 -4.67 -30.25
N ASP A 63 -20.27 -5.60 -30.93
CA ASP A 63 -21.57 -6.14 -30.53
C ASP A 63 -21.46 -6.89 -29.20
N VAL A 64 -20.43 -7.71 -29.00
CA VAL A 64 -20.19 -8.42 -27.73
C VAL A 64 -19.97 -7.41 -26.61
N LEU A 65 -19.17 -6.37 -26.80
CA LEU A 65 -18.99 -5.32 -25.82
C LEU A 65 -20.32 -4.61 -25.52
N ALA A 66 -21.03 -4.14 -26.54
CA ALA A 66 -22.28 -3.41 -26.38
C ALA A 66 -23.34 -4.24 -25.62
N ASN A 67 -23.46 -5.52 -25.96
CA ASN A 67 -24.41 -6.44 -25.32
C ASN A 67 -24.06 -6.76 -23.86
N ASN A 68 -22.80 -6.61 -23.46
CA ASN A 68 -22.31 -7.05 -22.15
C ASN A 68 -21.75 -5.91 -21.28
N ILE A 69 -21.73 -4.67 -21.76
CA ILE A 69 -21.09 -3.54 -21.06
C ILE A 69 -21.66 -3.30 -19.66
N ALA A 70 -22.97 -3.54 -19.47
CA ALA A 70 -23.62 -3.43 -18.16
C ALA A 70 -23.09 -4.45 -17.15
N ASN A 71 -22.80 -5.68 -17.61
CA ASN A 71 -22.28 -6.76 -16.78
C ASN A 71 -20.74 -6.75 -16.69
N ARG A 72 -20.07 -5.96 -17.55
CA ARG A 72 -18.61 -5.88 -17.70
C ARG A 72 -17.93 -7.24 -17.99
N GLN A 73 -18.69 -8.26 -18.37
CA GLN A 73 -18.20 -9.61 -18.64
C GLN A 73 -19.18 -10.29 -19.61
N ALA A 74 -18.65 -10.81 -20.73
CA ALA A 74 -19.42 -11.67 -21.62
C ALA A 74 -19.49 -13.10 -21.04
N PRO A 75 -20.60 -13.84 -21.25
CA PRO A 75 -20.72 -15.21 -20.77
C PRO A 75 -19.73 -16.13 -21.50
N SER A 76 -19.43 -17.26 -20.86
CA SER A 76 -18.70 -18.37 -21.51
C SER A 76 -19.34 -18.71 -22.87
N PRO A 77 -18.56 -18.91 -23.94
CA PRO A 77 -17.11 -19.18 -23.95
C PRO A 77 -16.19 -17.95 -24.12
N ALA A 78 -16.69 -16.73 -23.96
CA ALA A 78 -15.83 -15.54 -24.03
C ALA A 78 -14.75 -15.56 -22.92
N MET A 79 -13.58 -14.96 -23.19
CA MET A 79 -12.52 -14.85 -22.18
C MET A 79 -13.05 -14.13 -20.93
N SER A 80 -12.80 -14.75 -19.77
CA SER A 80 -13.06 -14.10 -18.50
C SER A 80 -12.00 -13.05 -18.18
N TRP A 81 -12.28 -12.20 -17.20
CA TRP A 81 -11.24 -11.38 -16.56
C TRP A 81 -10.09 -12.24 -16.02
N GLY A 82 -10.40 -13.40 -15.45
CA GLY A 82 -9.40 -14.34 -14.94
C GLY A 82 -8.46 -14.83 -16.05
N ASP A 83 -9.02 -15.20 -17.20
CA ASP A 83 -8.22 -15.64 -18.36
C ASP A 83 -7.35 -14.51 -18.90
N SER A 84 -7.92 -13.31 -19.03
CA SER A 84 -7.21 -12.13 -19.54
C SER A 84 -6.02 -11.75 -18.64
N LEU A 85 -6.23 -11.71 -17.33
CA LEU A 85 -5.19 -11.43 -16.35
C LEU A 85 -4.15 -12.55 -16.28
N GLY A 86 -4.58 -13.82 -16.39
CA GLY A 86 -3.70 -14.98 -16.46
C GLY A 86 -2.77 -14.95 -17.67
N ASN A 87 -3.31 -14.61 -18.84
CA ASN A 87 -2.55 -14.43 -20.08
C ASN A 87 -1.52 -13.28 -19.95
N ALA A 88 -1.93 -12.13 -19.41
CA ALA A 88 -1.03 -11.01 -19.17
C ALA A 88 0.11 -11.39 -18.22
N SER A 89 -0.21 -12.03 -17.09
CA SER A 89 0.79 -12.50 -16.12
C SER A 89 1.77 -13.51 -16.71
N THR A 90 1.29 -14.43 -17.54
CA THR A 90 2.14 -15.42 -18.22
C THR A 90 3.04 -14.77 -19.25
N LEU A 91 2.54 -13.76 -19.97
CA LEU A 91 3.33 -12.99 -20.92
C LEU A 91 4.43 -12.20 -20.21
N ASP A 92 4.14 -11.56 -19.08
CA ASP A 92 5.13 -10.85 -18.26
C ASP A 92 6.23 -11.80 -17.76
N GLN A 93 5.85 -12.98 -17.28
CA GLN A 93 6.81 -14.02 -16.87
C GLN A 93 7.69 -14.47 -18.03
N TRP A 94 7.10 -14.67 -19.22
CA TRP A 94 7.86 -15.04 -20.42
C TRP A 94 8.84 -13.93 -20.82
N ILE A 95 8.39 -12.68 -20.92
CA ILE A 95 9.21 -11.50 -21.23
C ILE A 95 10.40 -11.40 -20.27
N ALA A 96 10.15 -11.55 -18.96
CA ALA A 96 11.17 -11.53 -17.93
C ALA A 96 12.17 -12.70 -18.11
N ALA A 97 11.68 -13.92 -18.35
CA ALA A 97 12.51 -15.10 -18.52
C ALA A 97 13.42 -15.03 -19.76
N VAL A 98 12.96 -14.41 -20.84
CA VAL A 98 13.77 -14.21 -22.05
C VAL A 98 14.62 -12.93 -22.03
N GLY A 99 14.49 -12.12 -20.97
CA GLY A 99 15.25 -10.87 -20.80
C GLY A 99 14.89 -9.79 -21.81
N VAL A 100 13.65 -9.78 -22.30
CA VAL A 100 13.18 -8.73 -23.21
C VAL A 100 12.86 -7.47 -22.41
N ASP A 101 13.58 -6.38 -22.69
CA ASP A 101 13.34 -5.07 -22.10
C ASP A 101 12.87 -4.08 -23.18
N TYR A 102 11.67 -3.53 -22.99
CA TYR A 102 11.15 -2.47 -23.85
C TYR A 102 11.45 -1.10 -23.22
N PRO A 103 11.78 -0.07 -24.00
CA PRO A 103 11.99 1.27 -23.47
C PRO A 103 10.84 1.80 -22.61
N SER A 104 9.59 1.42 -22.93
CA SER A 104 8.38 1.75 -22.15
C SER A 104 8.30 1.09 -20.77
N ASN A 105 9.10 0.05 -20.54
CA ASN A 105 9.10 -0.71 -19.28
C ASN A 105 10.17 -0.19 -18.30
N ARG A 106 11.05 0.70 -18.74
CA ARG A 106 12.09 1.29 -17.90
C ARG A 106 11.46 2.18 -16.83
N GLN A 107 12.09 2.21 -15.65
CA GLN A 107 11.57 2.96 -14.52
C GLN A 107 11.37 4.46 -14.84
N SER A 108 12.28 5.05 -15.63
CA SER A 108 12.19 6.44 -16.09
C SER A 108 11.12 6.71 -17.14
N ALA A 109 10.44 5.68 -17.68
CA ALA A 109 9.36 5.84 -18.63
C ALA A 109 7.99 6.07 -17.98
N TYR A 110 7.88 5.86 -16.65
CA TYR A 110 6.63 6.02 -15.91
C TYR A 110 6.36 7.49 -15.57
N THR A 111 6.25 8.37 -16.57
CA THR A 111 6.10 9.84 -16.37
C THR A 111 4.65 10.32 -16.26
N THR A 112 3.67 9.48 -16.61
CA THR A 112 2.24 9.79 -16.48
C THR A 112 1.52 8.70 -15.67
N THR A 113 0.33 9.00 -15.19
CA THR A 113 -0.52 8.01 -14.50
C THR A 113 -0.99 6.90 -15.45
N LEU A 114 -1.69 5.89 -14.91
CA LEU A 114 -2.31 4.83 -15.71
C LEU A 114 -3.30 5.37 -16.76
N SER A 115 -3.95 6.51 -16.50
CA SER A 115 -4.83 7.18 -17.45
C SER A 115 -4.08 8.00 -18.50
N LYS A 116 -2.75 8.00 -18.48
CA LYS A 116 -1.86 8.80 -19.34
C LYS A 116 -2.00 10.31 -19.16
N GLU A 117 -2.45 10.74 -17.99
CA GLU A 117 -2.59 12.15 -17.63
C GLU A 117 -1.53 12.55 -16.59
N PRO A 118 -1.26 13.86 -16.41
CA PRO A 118 -0.50 14.36 -15.28
C PRO A 118 -1.15 13.97 -13.95
N LEU A 119 -0.33 13.68 -12.94
CA LEU A 119 -0.81 13.40 -11.60
C LEU A 119 -1.42 14.67 -10.98
N LYS A 120 -2.63 14.53 -10.43
CA LYS A 120 -3.33 15.59 -9.72
C LYS A 120 -4.23 15.00 -8.65
N VAL A 121 -4.53 15.80 -7.63
CA VAL A 121 -5.60 15.48 -6.67
C VAL A 121 -6.95 15.60 -7.38
N SER A 122 -7.84 14.64 -7.15
CA SER A 122 -9.20 14.63 -7.67
C SER A 122 -10.07 15.66 -6.95
N ASP A 123 -11.04 16.25 -7.66
CA ASP A 123 -11.94 17.28 -7.10
C ASP A 123 -12.82 16.74 -5.97
N ASP A 124 -13.08 15.43 -5.95
CA ASP A 124 -13.88 14.70 -4.96
C ASP A 124 -13.01 13.92 -3.95
N ALA A 125 -11.72 14.26 -3.83
CA ALA A 125 -10.80 13.63 -2.90
C ALA A 125 -11.33 13.66 -1.45
N PRO A 126 -11.46 12.50 -0.76
CA PRO A 126 -12.04 12.41 0.58
C PRO A 126 -11.08 12.81 1.70
N MET A 127 -9.80 13.08 1.39
CA MET A 127 -8.76 13.27 2.39
C MET A 127 -9.02 14.51 3.25
N ILE A 128 -8.97 14.31 4.56
CA ILE A 128 -8.88 15.39 5.56
C ILE A 128 -7.42 15.56 5.98
N TYR A 129 -7.08 16.72 6.54
CA TYR A 129 -5.69 17.10 6.82
C TYR A 129 -5.50 17.54 8.27
N GLY A 130 -4.31 17.29 8.79
CA GLY A 130 -3.81 17.83 10.04
C GLY A 130 -2.52 18.64 9.84
N GLU A 131 -1.92 19.05 10.94
CA GLU A 131 -0.67 19.79 10.98
C GLU A 131 0.27 19.15 12.01
N LEU A 132 1.58 19.29 11.80
CA LEU A 132 2.60 18.86 12.74
C LEU A 132 3.62 19.98 12.92
N PRO A 133 3.96 20.36 14.16
CA PRO A 133 5.03 21.33 14.40
C PRO A 133 6.33 20.94 13.69
N GLY A 134 6.92 21.88 12.97
CA GLY A 134 8.13 21.67 12.18
C GLY A 134 7.89 21.27 10.72
N VAL A 135 6.67 20.85 10.34
CA VAL A 135 6.32 20.53 8.95
C VAL A 135 5.42 21.63 8.38
N ASN A 136 5.89 22.33 7.35
CA ASN A 136 5.22 23.50 6.77
C ASN A 136 4.11 23.14 5.75
N LYS A 137 3.75 21.86 5.65
CA LYS A 137 2.73 21.32 4.75
C LYS A 137 1.61 20.69 5.58
N LYS A 138 0.37 20.80 5.11
CA LYS A 138 -0.76 20.07 5.69
C LYS A 138 -0.55 18.57 5.46
N ILE A 139 -0.67 17.78 6.52
CA ILE A 139 -0.42 16.33 6.49
C ILE A 139 -1.74 15.62 6.22
N SER A 140 -1.79 14.78 5.20
CA SER A 140 -2.93 13.90 4.96
C SER A 140 -3.19 13.05 6.20
N ARG A 141 -4.45 12.97 6.64
CA ARG A 141 -4.80 12.28 7.89
C ARG A 141 -4.45 10.79 7.85
N LEU A 142 -4.43 10.20 6.65
CA LEU A 142 -3.85 8.86 6.44
C LEU A 142 -2.43 8.98 5.90
N VAL A 143 -1.59 8.02 6.27
CA VAL A 143 -0.23 7.87 5.77
C VAL A 143 -0.13 6.58 4.99
N MET A 144 0.45 6.62 3.79
CA MET A 144 0.72 5.42 3.01
C MET A 144 2.04 4.79 3.46
N GLY A 145 1.96 3.63 4.12
CA GLY A 145 3.13 2.80 4.42
C GLY A 145 3.65 2.11 3.14
N MET A 146 4.95 2.25 2.89
CA MET A 146 5.65 1.74 1.71
C MET A 146 6.54 0.56 2.09
N ASP A 147 5.94 -0.58 2.42
CA ASP A 147 6.65 -1.80 2.84
C ASP A 147 6.37 -3.02 1.93
N ASN A 148 5.50 -2.88 0.93
CA ASN A 148 4.97 -4.01 0.16
C ASN A 148 4.97 -3.81 -1.36
N GLN A 149 5.40 -2.65 -1.87
CA GLN A 149 5.56 -2.39 -3.30
C GLN A 149 6.88 -2.99 -3.80
N MET A 150 6.83 -3.95 -4.72
CA MET A 150 8.04 -4.66 -5.17
C MET A 150 8.53 -4.26 -6.56
N THR A 151 7.74 -3.48 -7.29
CA THR A 151 8.07 -3.00 -8.65
C THR A 151 7.66 -1.55 -8.82
N ILE A 152 8.29 -0.84 -9.76
CA ILE A 152 7.93 0.54 -10.09
C ILE A 152 6.49 0.66 -10.61
N SER A 153 6.00 -0.35 -11.35
CA SER A 153 4.63 -0.36 -11.89
C SER A 153 3.60 -0.44 -10.77
N HIS A 154 3.81 -1.32 -9.80
CA HIS A 154 2.95 -1.45 -8.63
C HIS A 154 3.05 -0.22 -7.73
N ALA A 155 4.27 0.25 -7.45
CA ALA A 155 4.51 1.45 -6.66
C ALA A 155 3.80 2.67 -7.25
N THR A 156 4.03 2.95 -8.53
CA THR A 156 3.43 4.08 -9.24
C THR A 156 1.92 4.00 -9.24
N ALA A 157 1.32 2.84 -9.51
CA ALA A 157 -0.13 2.69 -9.51
C ALA A 157 -0.74 2.97 -8.13
N MET A 158 -0.11 2.48 -7.06
CA MET A 158 -0.58 2.69 -5.70
C MET A 158 -0.37 4.12 -5.21
N PHE A 159 0.78 4.72 -5.50
CA PHE A 159 1.10 6.09 -5.09
C PHE A 159 0.27 7.11 -5.86
N ASP A 160 0.04 6.90 -7.16
CA ASP A 160 -0.85 7.73 -7.95
C ASP A 160 -2.30 7.67 -7.42
N ASP A 161 -2.83 6.48 -7.09
CA ASP A 161 -4.18 6.33 -6.53
C ASP A 161 -4.30 7.04 -5.17
N PHE A 162 -3.32 6.83 -4.27
CA PHE A 162 -3.31 7.49 -2.97
C PHE A 162 -3.24 9.02 -3.10
N PHE A 163 -2.37 9.51 -3.98
CA PHE A 163 -2.21 10.95 -4.24
C PHE A 163 -3.45 11.56 -4.88
N ALA A 164 -4.04 10.90 -5.88
CA ALA A 164 -5.26 11.37 -6.53
C ALA A 164 -6.42 11.48 -5.53
N ARG A 165 -6.45 10.66 -4.47
CA ARG A 165 -7.43 10.75 -3.39
C ARG A 165 -7.09 11.81 -2.32
N GLY A 166 -6.09 12.65 -2.56
CA GLY A 166 -5.64 13.71 -1.67
C GLY A 166 -4.61 13.28 -0.63
N GLY A 167 -4.13 12.04 -0.67
CA GLY A 167 -3.02 11.60 0.18
C GLY A 167 -1.71 12.28 -0.20
N ASN A 168 -0.93 12.73 0.77
CA ASN A 168 0.37 13.35 0.50
C ASN A 168 1.49 12.88 1.41
N THR A 169 1.18 12.05 2.42
CA THR A 169 2.16 11.59 3.39
C THR A 169 2.48 10.12 3.17
N PHE A 170 3.77 9.83 2.98
CA PHE A 170 4.28 8.51 2.64
C PHE A 170 5.37 8.10 3.64
N ASP A 171 5.38 6.83 4.00
CA ASP A 171 6.23 6.31 5.06
C ASP A 171 7.11 5.16 4.57
N THR A 172 8.42 5.31 4.73
CA THR A 172 9.42 4.28 4.43
C THR A 172 10.40 4.08 5.58
N ALA A 173 11.44 3.28 5.36
CA ALA A 173 12.54 3.11 6.29
C ALA A 173 13.79 2.59 5.58
N PHE A 174 14.95 2.94 6.13
CA PHE A 174 16.28 2.46 5.72
C PHE A 174 16.38 0.95 5.49
N ILE A 175 15.65 0.16 6.30
CA ILE A 175 15.70 -1.31 6.26
C ILE A 175 14.69 -1.93 5.29
N TYR A 176 13.68 -1.20 4.82
CA TYR A 176 12.59 -1.80 4.06
C TYR A 176 13.10 -2.32 2.71
N ALA A 177 12.98 -3.65 2.54
CA ALA A 177 13.45 -4.38 1.37
C ALA A 177 14.88 -3.99 0.92
N GLY A 178 15.79 -3.74 1.87
CA GLY A 178 17.17 -3.35 1.55
C GLY A 178 17.27 -2.01 0.80
N GLY A 179 16.42 -1.05 1.15
CA GLY A 179 16.36 0.28 0.53
C GLY A 179 15.64 0.31 -0.82
N LEU A 180 14.97 -0.77 -1.23
CA LEU A 180 14.19 -0.77 -2.46
C LEU A 180 13.04 0.23 -2.37
N GLN A 181 12.37 0.33 -1.22
CA GLN A 181 11.21 1.20 -1.05
C GLN A 181 11.57 2.68 -1.19
N GLU A 182 12.71 3.09 -0.63
CA GLU A 182 13.29 4.42 -0.80
C GLU A 182 13.57 4.73 -2.28
N ARG A 183 14.19 3.80 -3.01
CA ARG A 183 14.48 3.97 -4.45
C ARG A 183 13.21 4.06 -5.29
N LEU A 184 12.21 3.21 -5.03
CA LEU A 184 10.95 3.24 -5.77
C LEU A 184 10.19 4.54 -5.53
N PHE A 185 10.16 5.02 -4.28
CA PHE A 185 9.52 6.29 -3.94
C PHE A 185 10.25 7.48 -4.56
N GLY A 186 11.58 7.54 -4.42
CA GLY A 186 12.41 8.58 -5.05
C GLY A 186 12.20 8.65 -6.55
N GLN A 187 12.21 7.49 -7.22
CA GLN A 187 11.96 7.42 -8.67
C GLN A 187 10.54 7.86 -9.05
N TRP A 188 9.52 7.50 -8.28
CA TRP A 188 8.16 7.98 -8.52
C TRP A 188 8.07 9.50 -8.37
N VAL A 189 8.67 10.07 -7.31
CA VAL A 189 8.70 11.52 -7.10
C VAL A 189 9.43 12.24 -8.23
N GLU A 190 10.57 11.72 -8.68
CA GLU A 190 11.31 12.25 -9.84
C GLU A 190 10.44 12.20 -11.11
N ASN A 191 9.84 11.05 -11.40
CA ASN A 191 9.01 10.85 -12.59
C ASN A 191 7.78 11.77 -12.61
N ARG A 192 7.23 12.12 -11.45
CA ARG A 192 6.05 12.96 -11.29
C ARG A 192 6.39 14.44 -11.12
N GLY A 193 7.61 14.76 -10.68
CA GLY A 193 8.04 16.12 -10.40
C GLY A 193 7.32 16.76 -9.21
N ASN A 194 6.96 15.97 -8.19
CA ASN A 194 6.02 16.37 -7.12
C ASN A 194 6.63 16.40 -5.70
N ARG A 195 7.97 16.54 -5.56
CA ARG A 195 8.65 16.52 -4.24
C ARG A 195 8.05 17.52 -3.25
N GLU A 196 7.65 18.70 -3.73
CA GLU A 196 7.08 19.75 -2.90
C GLU A 196 5.61 19.50 -2.51
N ASP A 197 4.92 18.61 -3.22
CA ASP A 197 3.53 18.25 -2.94
C ASP A 197 3.40 17.06 -1.96
N VAL A 198 4.51 16.38 -1.68
CA VAL A 198 4.55 15.22 -0.78
C VAL A 198 5.30 15.49 0.52
N ILE A 199 4.96 14.69 1.52
CA ILE A 199 5.57 14.64 2.85
C ILE A 199 6.19 13.26 3.01
N LEU A 200 7.51 13.22 3.15
CA LEU A 200 8.23 11.98 3.40
C LEU A 200 8.45 11.76 4.89
N ILE A 201 7.98 10.61 5.36
CA ILE A 201 8.42 9.99 6.59
C ILE A 201 9.46 8.92 6.26
N ASP A 202 10.62 9.02 6.88
CA ASP A 202 11.66 7.98 6.80
C ASP A 202 12.13 7.56 8.20
N LYS A 203 12.71 6.36 8.31
CA LYS A 203 13.18 5.80 9.58
C LYS A 203 14.52 5.10 9.42
N GLY A 204 15.47 5.45 10.29
CA GLY A 204 16.75 4.75 10.43
C GLY A 204 17.05 4.44 11.90
N ALA A 205 18.27 4.05 12.21
CA ALA A 205 18.68 3.54 13.52
C ALA A 205 17.82 2.35 13.99
N HIS A 206 17.80 1.30 13.18
CA HIS A 206 17.20 0.02 13.55
C HIS A 206 18.23 -0.92 14.18
N THR A 207 17.81 -1.73 15.16
CA THR A 207 18.64 -2.77 15.78
C THR A 207 19.27 -3.70 14.72
N PRO A 208 20.57 -4.07 14.84
CA PRO A 208 21.49 -3.75 15.94
C PRO A 208 22.18 -2.37 15.83
N TYR A 209 22.04 -1.66 14.71
CA TYR A 209 22.72 -0.38 14.45
C TYR A 209 21.89 0.82 14.94
N CYS A 210 21.51 0.78 16.21
CA CYS A 210 20.73 1.80 16.90
C CYS A 210 21.66 2.58 17.86
N LEU A 211 22.61 3.30 17.28
CA LEU A 211 23.63 4.11 17.97
C LEU A 211 23.62 5.55 17.44
N PRO A 212 23.98 6.56 18.24
CA PRO A 212 23.92 7.98 17.84
C PRO A 212 24.64 8.27 16.50
N GLU A 213 25.82 7.71 16.30
CA GLU A 213 26.62 7.86 15.09
C GLU A 213 25.96 7.24 13.85
N CYS A 214 25.20 6.15 14.03
CA CYS A 214 24.53 5.45 12.94
C CYS A 214 23.30 6.21 12.42
N ILE A 215 22.71 7.11 13.22
CA ILE A 215 21.51 7.88 12.83
C ILE A 215 21.83 8.71 11.58
N GLY A 216 22.91 9.49 11.64
CA GLY A 216 23.31 10.37 10.56
C GLY A 216 23.80 9.62 9.32
N GLU A 217 24.51 8.50 9.51
CA GLU A 217 24.97 7.67 8.40
C GLU A 217 23.81 7.03 7.63
N GLN A 218 22.85 6.43 8.34
CA GLN A 218 21.69 5.80 7.71
C GLN A 218 20.81 6.83 6.99
N LEU A 219 20.54 7.98 7.63
CA LEU A 219 19.76 9.05 7.01
C LEU A 219 20.40 9.54 5.71
N LYS A 220 21.72 9.75 5.67
CA LYS A 220 22.41 10.20 4.44
C LYS A 220 22.30 9.17 3.31
N ILE A 221 22.41 7.89 3.63
CA ILE A 221 22.23 6.80 2.64
C ILE A 221 20.77 6.76 2.16
N SER A 222 19.80 6.93 3.05
CA SER A 222 18.38 7.01 2.69
C SER A 222 18.11 8.17 1.74
N LEU A 223 18.60 9.36 2.06
CA LEU A 223 18.51 10.56 1.23
C LEU A 223 19.13 10.36 -0.16
N GLU A 224 20.30 9.69 -0.25
CA GLU A 224 20.92 9.34 -1.52
C GLU A 224 20.03 8.38 -2.35
N ARG A 225 19.45 7.36 -1.72
CA ARG A 225 18.54 6.41 -2.41
C ARG A 225 17.26 7.06 -2.89
N LEU A 226 16.74 8.01 -2.12
CA LEU A 226 15.55 8.81 -2.45
C LEU A 226 15.86 9.86 -3.53
N GLY A 227 17.11 10.32 -3.62
CA GLY A 227 17.50 11.48 -4.42
C GLY A 227 17.01 12.80 -3.81
N PHE A 228 16.87 12.88 -2.47
CA PHE A 228 16.35 14.04 -1.75
C PHE A 228 17.43 14.69 -0.87
N ASP A 229 17.25 15.97 -0.55
CA ASP A 229 18.15 16.69 0.38
C ASP A 229 17.71 16.59 1.85
N TYR A 230 16.42 16.33 2.10
CA TYR A 230 15.82 16.29 3.43
C TYR A 230 14.61 15.36 3.52
N THR A 231 14.32 14.89 4.73
CA THR A 231 13.06 14.25 5.10
C THR A 231 12.12 15.25 5.78
N ASP A 232 10.81 15.13 5.55
CA ASP A 232 9.85 15.99 6.24
C ASP A 232 9.71 15.56 7.71
N ILE A 233 9.69 14.23 7.96
CA ILE A 233 9.67 13.65 9.30
C ILE A 233 10.66 12.49 9.33
N TYR A 234 11.50 12.44 10.36
CA TYR A 234 12.40 11.30 10.59
C TYR A 234 12.10 10.61 11.92
N PHE A 235 11.92 9.29 11.92
CA PHE A 235 11.80 8.52 13.16
C PHE A 235 13.05 7.69 13.42
N MET A 236 13.54 7.72 14.67
CA MET A 236 14.45 6.69 15.15
C MET A 236 13.66 5.38 15.28
N HIS A 237 13.98 4.40 14.44
CA HIS A 237 13.15 3.21 14.20
C HIS A 237 13.08 2.27 15.41
N ARG A 238 14.11 2.28 16.27
CA ARG A 238 14.17 1.61 17.57
C ARG A 238 14.82 2.54 18.59
N ASP A 239 14.65 2.22 19.88
CA ASP A 239 15.45 2.77 20.98
C ASP A 239 16.59 1.80 21.32
N ASN A 240 17.61 2.29 22.03
CA ASN A 240 18.67 1.50 22.62
C ASN A 240 18.93 1.97 24.05
N LEU A 241 18.60 1.11 25.02
CA LEU A 241 18.67 1.42 26.44
C LEU A 241 20.11 1.40 27.00
N ASP A 242 21.07 0.88 26.24
CA ASP A 242 22.48 0.88 26.61
C ASP A 242 23.15 2.24 26.34
N VAL A 243 22.46 3.16 25.64
CA VAL A 243 22.95 4.49 25.29
C VAL A 243 22.22 5.56 26.13
N PRO A 244 22.96 6.47 26.79
CA PRO A 244 22.37 7.61 27.49
C PRO A 244 21.47 8.44 26.58
N ILE A 245 20.30 8.87 27.09
CA ILE A 245 19.28 9.55 26.27
C ILE A 245 19.82 10.81 25.59
N GLY A 246 20.69 11.55 26.29
CA GLY A 246 21.22 12.82 25.82
C GLY A 246 22.00 12.68 24.51
N GLU A 247 22.68 11.55 24.29
CA GLU A 247 23.42 11.32 23.05
C GLU A 247 22.49 11.21 21.84
N PHE A 248 21.30 10.63 22.01
CA PHE A 248 20.28 10.62 20.95
C PHE A 248 19.63 11.98 20.73
N VAL A 249 19.34 12.71 21.82
CA VAL A 249 18.80 14.07 21.73
C VAL A 249 19.75 14.97 20.95
N ASP A 250 21.04 14.89 21.27
CA ASP A 250 22.08 15.68 20.65
C ASP A 250 22.23 15.35 19.16
N ALA A 251 22.34 14.05 18.82
CA ALA A 251 22.49 13.62 17.42
C ALA A 251 21.29 14.02 16.54
N LEU A 252 20.05 13.87 17.02
CA LEU A 252 18.86 14.25 16.25
C LEU A 252 18.74 15.76 16.06
N ASN A 253 19.06 16.55 17.08
CA ASN A 253 19.07 18.01 16.96
C ASN A 253 20.16 18.49 16.01
N ASP A 254 21.37 17.91 16.04
CA ASP A 254 22.45 18.25 15.12
C ASP A 254 22.07 17.98 13.65
N LEU A 255 21.37 16.87 13.37
CA LEU A 255 20.90 16.55 12.02
C LEU A 255 19.75 17.46 11.57
N LYS A 256 18.89 17.86 12.49
CA LYS A 256 17.84 18.86 12.25
C LYS A 256 18.45 20.23 11.93
N ASP A 257 19.47 20.66 12.67
CA ASP A 257 20.15 21.94 12.46
C ASP A 257 20.96 21.97 11.15
N GLN A 258 21.43 20.80 10.69
CA GLN A 258 22.00 20.63 9.35
C GLN A 258 20.96 20.70 8.22
N GLY A 259 19.66 20.72 8.54
CA GLY A 259 18.57 20.76 7.56
C GLY A 259 18.26 19.43 6.88
N LEU A 260 18.78 18.31 7.41
CA LEU A 260 18.53 16.97 6.83
C LEU A 260 17.16 16.40 7.18
N MET A 261 16.48 17.00 8.17
CA MET A 261 15.13 16.66 8.58
C MET A 261 14.39 17.88 9.14
N ASN A 262 13.09 17.99 8.90
CA ASN A 262 12.29 19.11 9.40
C ASN A 262 11.76 18.86 10.82
N ALA A 263 11.20 17.67 11.05
CA ALA A 263 10.74 17.19 12.36
C ALA A 263 11.27 15.78 12.63
N PHE A 264 11.31 15.37 13.90
CA PHE A 264 11.73 14.03 14.27
C PHE A 264 10.97 13.45 15.46
N GLY A 265 11.09 12.13 15.61
CA GLY A 265 10.44 11.35 16.65
C GLY A 265 11.09 9.99 16.90
N GLY A 266 10.42 9.18 17.72
CA GLY A 266 10.78 7.77 17.96
C GLY A 266 9.72 6.79 17.49
N SER A 267 10.12 5.63 16.95
CA SER A 267 9.25 4.50 16.62
C SER A 267 9.58 3.31 17.50
N ASN A 268 8.56 2.69 18.09
CA ASN A 268 8.71 1.62 19.07
C ASN A 268 9.50 2.03 20.32
N TRP A 269 9.18 3.22 20.83
CA TRP A 269 9.78 3.75 22.06
C TRP A 269 8.83 3.60 23.24
N SER A 270 9.40 3.29 24.40
CA SER A 270 8.63 3.19 25.64
C SER A 270 8.26 4.57 26.16
N LEU A 271 7.13 4.67 26.86
CA LEU A 271 6.66 5.94 27.42
C LEU A 271 7.69 6.60 28.37
N PRO A 272 8.35 5.86 29.28
CA PRO A 272 9.40 6.44 30.12
C PRO A 272 10.54 7.06 29.32
N ARG A 273 10.98 6.39 28.25
CA ARG A 273 12.08 6.86 27.39
C ARG A 273 11.70 8.08 26.56
N ILE A 274 10.45 8.15 26.09
CA ILE A 274 9.92 9.34 25.42
C ILE A 274 9.90 10.54 26.37
N LYS A 275 9.46 10.34 27.62
CA LYS A 275 9.47 11.38 28.65
C LYS A 275 10.89 11.84 28.97
N GLU A 276 11.81 10.90 29.18
CA GLU A 276 13.22 11.18 29.43
C GLU A 276 13.86 11.99 28.28
N PHE A 277 13.56 11.64 27.02
CA PHE A 277 14.02 12.38 25.84
C PHE A 277 13.56 13.83 25.87
N ASN A 278 12.25 14.05 26.07
CA ASN A 278 11.65 15.37 26.04
C ASN A 278 12.08 16.23 27.23
N GLU A 279 12.23 15.64 28.41
CA GLU A 279 12.74 16.32 29.60
C GLU A 279 14.19 16.76 29.42
N TYR A 280 15.06 15.88 28.89
CA TYR A 280 16.44 16.23 28.58
C TYR A 280 16.50 17.34 27.53
N ALA A 281 15.72 17.24 26.46
CA ALA A 281 15.67 18.25 25.41
C ALA A 281 15.25 19.62 25.98
N ALA A 282 14.18 19.67 26.78
CA ALA A 282 13.71 20.90 27.42
C ALA A 282 14.76 21.50 28.37
N ALA A 283 15.40 20.68 29.20
CA ALA A 283 16.43 21.13 30.14
C ALA A 283 17.67 21.72 29.46
N ASN A 284 17.95 21.32 28.22
CA ASN A 284 19.11 21.75 27.43
C ASN A 284 18.75 22.72 26.28
N GLY A 285 17.51 23.21 26.22
CA GLY A 285 17.07 24.14 25.17
C GLY A 285 17.04 23.53 23.76
N LYS A 286 16.86 22.21 23.66
CA LYS A 286 16.82 21.43 22.43
C LYS A 286 15.39 21.06 22.04
N THR A 287 15.20 20.65 20.79
CA THR A 287 13.92 20.17 20.27
C THR A 287 13.64 18.76 20.81
N GLY A 288 12.45 18.56 21.37
CA GLY A 288 11.93 17.25 21.77
C GLY A 288 11.28 16.50 20.59
N PHE A 289 10.72 15.32 20.86
CA PHE A 289 9.96 14.60 19.84
C PHE A 289 8.69 15.35 19.45
N ALA A 290 8.54 15.59 18.14
CA ALA A 290 7.31 16.09 17.56
C ALA A 290 6.25 14.99 17.44
N ALA A 291 6.70 13.74 17.29
CA ALA A 291 5.83 12.60 17.03
C ALA A 291 6.39 11.28 17.58
N VAL A 292 5.51 10.29 17.72
CA VAL A 292 5.83 8.90 18.04
C VAL A 292 5.20 7.99 16.99
N SER A 293 5.89 6.94 16.56
CA SER A 293 5.40 5.94 15.60
C SER A 293 5.36 4.54 16.23
N ASN A 294 4.47 4.36 17.21
CA ASN A 294 4.19 3.08 17.89
C ASN A 294 2.92 2.42 17.32
N ASN A 295 2.70 1.12 17.55
CA ASN A 295 1.46 0.47 17.12
C ASN A 295 0.24 1.08 17.82
N PHE A 296 -0.86 1.26 17.07
CA PHE A 296 -2.17 1.58 17.64
C PHE A 296 -3.27 1.20 16.65
N SER A 297 -4.24 0.42 17.11
CA SER A 297 -5.45 0.00 16.38
C SER A 297 -6.56 -0.31 17.38
N LEU A 298 -7.79 -0.54 16.90
CA LEU A 298 -8.88 -0.97 17.77
C LEU A 298 -8.56 -2.32 18.44
N ALA A 299 -8.13 -3.31 17.66
CA ALA A 299 -7.56 -4.53 18.22
C ALA A 299 -6.20 -4.21 18.85
N GLN A 300 -5.97 -4.66 20.07
CA GLN A 300 -4.71 -4.46 20.76
C GLN A 300 -3.73 -5.55 20.35
N MET A 301 -2.49 -5.16 20.02
CA MET A 301 -1.42 -6.12 19.75
C MET A 301 -1.04 -6.84 21.06
N VAL A 302 -1.40 -8.11 21.19
CA VAL A 302 -1.20 -8.89 22.42
C VAL A 302 0.21 -9.50 22.52
N ASP A 303 0.85 -9.72 21.39
CA ASP A 303 2.24 -10.16 21.26
C ASP A 303 2.90 -9.29 20.18
N PRO A 304 4.11 -8.74 20.36
CA PRO A 304 4.77 -7.97 19.30
C PRO A 304 4.92 -8.74 17.97
N VAL A 305 4.56 -8.09 16.86
CA VAL A 305 4.76 -8.64 15.50
C VAL A 305 6.22 -8.99 15.27
N TRP A 306 7.10 -8.05 15.66
CA TRP A 306 8.55 -8.17 15.61
C TRP A 306 9.12 -7.80 16.98
N GLY A 307 10.28 -8.37 17.32
CA GLY A 307 10.98 -8.06 18.56
C GLY A 307 11.21 -6.56 18.74
N GLY A 308 10.96 -6.06 19.94
CA GLY A 308 11.13 -4.64 20.28
C GLY A 308 10.03 -3.72 19.76
N CYS A 309 8.92 -4.22 19.22
CA CYS A 309 7.74 -3.41 18.88
C CYS A 309 6.93 -3.03 20.13
N ILE A 310 6.42 -1.80 20.16
CA ILE A 310 5.67 -1.24 21.28
C ILE A 310 4.34 -0.67 20.77
N ALA A 311 3.27 -0.88 21.53
CA ALA A 311 1.96 -0.28 21.29
C ALA A 311 1.70 0.92 22.20
N SER A 312 1.04 1.95 21.68
CA SER A 312 0.55 3.11 22.43
C SER A 312 -0.92 2.93 22.86
N SER A 313 -1.40 1.70 22.98
CA SER A 313 -2.81 1.39 23.28
C SER A 313 -3.19 1.52 24.75
N THR A 314 -2.22 1.61 25.69
CA THR A 314 -2.51 1.70 27.12
C THR A 314 -3.12 3.05 27.50
N ALA A 315 -3.84 3.09 28.63
CA ALA A 315 -4.44 4.33 29.12
C ALA A 315 -3.38 5.42 29.39
N GLU A 316 -2.21 5.04 29.89
CA GLU A 316 -1.11 5.95 30.18
C GLU A 316 -0.51 6.56 28.91
N PHE A 317 -0.37 5.77 27.84
CA PHE A 317 0.11 6.27 26.55
C PHE A 317 -0.90 7.23 25.91
N ARG A 318 -2.20 6.88 25.93
CA ARG A 318 -3.25 7.77 25.40
C ARG A 318 -3.30 9.07 26.19
N ALA A 319 -3.28 9.02 27.52
CA ALA A 319 -3.22 10.20 28.38
C ALA A 319 -2.00 11.07 28.08
N PHE A 320 -0.82 10.47 27.88
CA PHE A 320 0.37 11.22 27.46
C PHE A 320 0.17 11.98 26.14
N HIS A 321 -0.40 11.33 25.11
CA HIS A 321 -0.66 12.00 23.83
C HIS A 321 -1.72 13.10 23.97
N GLU A 322 -2.76 12.90 24.78
CA GLU A 322 -3.78 13.92 25.07
C GLU A 322 -3.19 15.13 25.81
N GLU A 323 -2.36 14.91 26.82
CA GLU A 323 -1.78 15.99 27.64
C GLU A 323 -0.68 16.76 26.91
N SER A 324 0.21 16.05 26.22
CA SER A 324 1.38 16.65 25.55
C SER A 324 1.11 17.12 24.13
N GLN A 325 0.05 16.60 23.49
CA GLN A 325 -0.24 16.79 22.07
C GLN A 325 0.89 16.34 21.13
N VAL A 326 1.83 15.51 21.60
CA VAL A 326 2.81 14.83 20.74
C VAL A 326 2.04 13.92 19.80
N ALA A 327 2.25 14.07 18.49
CA ALA A 327 1.47 13.34 17.49
C ALA A 327 1.78 11.83 17.52
N LEU A 328 0.78 11.01 17.20
CA LEU A 328 0.94 9.57 17.00
C LEU A 328 0.82 9.24 15.49
N PHE A 329 1.81 8.54 14.95
CA PHE A 329 1.82 8.00 13.58
C PHE A 329 1.78 6.47 13.67
N PRO A 330 0.61 5.88 13.95
CA PRO A 330 0.60 4.49 14.34
C PRO A 330 0.76 3.55 13.15
N TRP A 331 1.62 2.55 13.31
CA TRP A 331 1.76 1.47 12.33
C TRP A 331 0.82 0.30 12.64
N SER A 332 0.48 -0.48 11.60
CA SER A 332 -0.54 -1.54 11.66
C SER A 332 -1.89 -1.02 12.20
N SER A 333 -2.31 0.19 11.80
CA SER A 333 -3.58 0.78 12.26
C SER A 333 -4.82 -0.01 11.85
N GLN A 334 -4.69 -0.88 10.85
CA GLN A 334 -5.73 -1.82 10.43
C GLN A 334 -5.61 -3.22 11.07
N ALA A 335 -4.78 -3.39 12.10
CA ALA A 335 -4.56 -4.66 12.80
C ALA A 335 -4.29 -5.82 11.83
N ARG A 336 -3.52 -5.56 10.76
CA ARG A 336 -3.19 -6.51 9.68
C ARG A 336 -4.39 -7.23 9.06
N GLY A 337 -5.55 -6.56 9.03
CA GLY A 337 -6.77 -7.10 8.44
C GLY A 337 -7.64 -7.91 9.40
N PHE A 338 -7.39 -7.87 10.72
CA PHE A 338 -8.24 -8.53 11.74
C PHE A 338 -9.73 -8.12 11.68
N PHE A 339 -10.07 -6.98 11.07
CA PHE A 339 -11.46 -6.55 10.90
C PHE A 339 -12.03 -6.88 9.51
N VAL A 340 -11.28 -7.55 8.64
CA VAL A 340 -11.80 -8.02 7.35
C VAL A 340 -12.71 -9.24 7.62
N PRO A 341 -14.00 -9.20 7.21
CA PRO A 341 -14.89 -10.35 7.35
C PRO A 341 -14.25 -11.63 6.81
N GLU A 342 -14.48 -12.75 7.49
CA GLU A 342 -13.96 -14.08 7.13
C GLU A 342 -12.43 -14.25 7.21
N ARG A 343 -11.65 -13.17 7.39
CA ARG A 343 -10.19 -13.26 7.54
C ARG A 343 -9.77 -13.80 8.90
N SER A 344 -10.50 -13.45 9.95
CA SER A 344 -10.18 -13.85 11.33
C SER A 344 -11.42 -14.28 12.10
N ALA A 345 -11.29 -15.39 12.80
CA ALA A 345 -12.27 -15.97 13.71
C ALA A 345 -11.52 -16.79 14.78
N PRO A 346 -12.09 -17.04 15.98
CA PRO A 346 -11.41 -17.76 17.05
C PRO A 346 -10.88 -19.14 16.64
N ASP A 347 -11.54 -19.82 15.72
CA ASP A 347 -11.21 -21.14 15.18
C ASP A 347 -10.36 -21.11 13.90
N LYS A 348 -10.09 -19.92 13.35
CA LYS A 348 -9.33 -19.73 12.10
C LYS A 348 -7.87 -19.38 12.37
N LEU A 349 -6.99 -20.38 12.26
CA LEU A 349 -5.57 -20.31 12.65
C LEU A 349 -4.59 -20.53 11.48
N ASP A 350 -5.04 -20.36 10.24
CA ASP A 350 -4.22 -20.50 9.03
C ASP A 350 -3.20 -19.37 8.84
N ASP A 351 -3.48 -18.18 9.37
CA ASP A 351 -2.54 -17.07 9.49
C ASP A 351 -1.95 -17.04 10.91
N GLU A 352 -0.83 -17.75 11.11
CA GLU A 352 -0.18 -17.91 12.42
C GLU A 352 0.23 -16.57 13.05
N GLU A 353 0.67 -15.60 12.24
CA GLU A 353 1.07 -14.29 12.73
C GLU A 353 -0.16 -13.51 13.21
N LEU A 354 -1.24 -13.50 12.42
CA LEU A 354 -2.49 -12.85 12.80
C LEU A 354 -3.08 -13.46 14.09
N ALA A 355 -3.08 -14.79 14.18
CA ALA A 355 -3.53 -15.48 15.38
C ALA A 355 -2.67 -15.12 16.59
N ARG A 356 -1.34 -15.20 16.47
CA ARG A 356 -0.42 -14.93 17.58
C ARG A 356 -0.55 -13.51 18.14
N CYS A 357 -0.58 -12.49 17.29
CA CYS A 357 -0.45 -11.11 17.78
C CYS A 357 -1.77 -10.37 17.98
N TRP A 358 -2.90 -10.86 17.47
CA TRP A 358 -4.19 -10.16 17.58
C TRP A 358 -5.32 -10.99 18.18
N TYR A 359 -5.18 -12.31 18.36
CA TYR A 359 -6.29 -13.10 18.92
C TYR A 359 -6.29 -13.04 20.45
N SER A 360 -7.38 -12.51 20.98
CA SER A 360 -7.75 -12.57 22.39
C SER A 360 -9.26 -12.45 22.51
N ASP A 361 -9.82 -12.88 23.64
CA ASP A 361 -11.26 -12.77 23.89
C ASP A 361 -11.73 -11.30 23.79
N GLU A 362 -10.94 -10.36 24.32
CA GLU A 362 -11.21 -8.93 24.25
C GLU A 362 -11.18 -8.42 22.80
N ASN A 363 -10.19 -8.83 21.98
CA ASN A 363 -10.13 -8.39 20.59
C ASN A 363 -11.27 -8.95 19.75
N PHE A 364 -11.72 -10.18 19.99
CA PHE A 364 -12.93 -10.70 19.34
C PHE A 364 -14.20 -9.98 19.83
N GLN A 365 -14.27 -9.54 21.08
CA GLN A 365 -15.34 -8.66 21.54
C GLN A 365 -15.30 -7.32 20.81
N ARG A 366 -14.13 -6.68 20.65
CA ARG A 366 -13.97 -5.46 19.85
C ARG A 366 -14.36 -5.68 18.38
N GLN A 367 -14.04 -6.83 17.80
CA GLN A 367 -14.45 -7.20 16.45
C GLN A 367 -15.97 -7.28 16.32
N ALA A 368 -16.64 -7.96 17.26
CA ALA A 368 -18.10 -8.05 17.25
C ALA A 368 -18.77 -6.67 17.34
N ARG A 369 -18.27 -5.80 18.24
CA ARG A 369 -18.74 -4.40 18.38
C ARG A 369 -18.49 -3.57 17.12
N CYS A 370 -17.32 -3.75 16.50
CA CYS A 370 -16.97 -3.15 15.22
C CYS A 370 -17.92 -3.57 14.10
N PHE A 371 -18.28 -4.87 14.04
CA PHE A 371 -19.20 -5.40 13.03
C PHE A 371 -20.65 -4.94 13.25
N GLU A 372 -21.05 -4.74 14.50
CA GLU A 372 -22.34 -4.12 14.83
C GLU A 372 -22.41 -2.67 14.34
N LEU A 373 -21.41 -1.84 14.67
CA LEU A 373 -21.38 -0.45 14.21
C LEU A 373 -21.22 -0.34 12.70
N ALA A 374 -20.51 -1.27 12.05
CA ALA A 374 -20.39 -1.30 10.60
C ALA A 374 -21.76 -1.39 9.91
N LYS A 375 -22.69 -2.18 10.47
CA LYS A 375 -24.08 -2.26 10.00
C LYS A 375 -24.85 -0.95 10.25
N LYS A 376 -24.64 -0.32 11.41
CA LYS A 376 -25.28 0.96 11.77
C LYS A 376 -24.89 2.09 10.80
N TYR A 377 -23.61 2.13 10.42
CA TYR A 377 -23.04 3.16 9.55
C TYR A 377 -23.08 2.80 8.04
N ASP A 378 -23.65 1.64 7.68
CA ASP A 378 -23.69 1.11 6.31
C ASP A 378 -22.30 1.14 5.62
N THR A 379 -21.30 0.56 6.30
CA THR A 379 -19.91 0.58 5.86
C THR A 379 -19.19 -0.73 6.16
N HIS A 380 -17.96 -0.88 5.65
CA HIS A 380 -17.14 -2.04 5.97
C HIS A 380 -16.55 -1.93 7.39
N PRO A 381 -16.36 -3.04 8.12
CA PRO A 381 -15.78 -2.97 9.46
C PRO A 381 -14.37 -2.35 9.53
N VAL A 382 -13.57 -2.48 8.47
CA VAL A 382 -12.27 -1.79 8.35
C VAL A 382 -12.39 -0.27 8.43
N CYS A 383 -13.53 0.30 8.01
CA CYS A 383 -13.84 1.71 8.12
C CYS A 383 -14.11 2.10 9.57
N ILE A 384 -14.82 1.27 10.34
CA ILE A 384 -15.09 1.50 11.77
C ILE A 384 -13.81 1.44 12.59
N ASN A 385 -12.94 0.45 12.32
CA ASN A 385 -11.63 0.39 12.96
C ASN A 385 -10.78 1.64 12.64
N LEU A 386 -10.75 2.08 11.37
CA LEU A 386 -10.07 3.32 11.02
C LEU A 386 -10.65 4.52 11.76
N ALA A 387 -11.98 4.64 11.76
CA ALA A 387 -12.68 5.73 12.42
C ALA A 387 -12.34 5.77 13.93
N TYR A 388 -12.31 4.62 14.61
CA TYR A 388 -11.87 4.53 16.00
C TYR A 388 -10.48 5.15 16.21
N VAL A 389 -9.52 4.81 15.34
CA VAL A 389 -8.18 5.38 15.40
C VAL A 389 -8.20 6.90 15.12
N LEU A 390 -9.04 7.37 14.21
CA LEU A 390 -9.11 8.79 13.85
C LEU A 390 -9.79 9.68 14.92
N HIS A 391 -10.65 9.11 15.76
CA HIS A 391 -11.44 9.82 16.78
C HIS A 391 -10.74 9.93 18.16
N GLN A 392 -9.43 9.68 18.21
CA GLN A 392 -8.66 9.95 19.42
C GLN A 392 -8.53 11.46 19.66
N LYS A 393 -8.41 11.87 20.94
CA LYS A 393 -8.38 13.29 21.36
C LYS A 393 -7.01 13.97 21.23
N PHE A 394 -6.16 13.44 20.36
CA PHE A 394 -4.80 13.90 20.10
C PHE A 394 -4.46 13.81 18.60
N PRO A 395 -3.42 14.51 18.11
CA PRO A 395 -3.03 14.45 16.72
C PRO A 395 -2.59 13.04 16.35
N ILE A 396 -3.29 12.42 15.39
CA ILE A 396 -3.03 11.05 14.98
C ILE A 396 -3.11 10.91 13.46
N PHE A 397 -2.17 10.18 12.89
CA PHE A 397 -1.98 10.00 11.45
C PHE A 397 -1.75 8.52 11.14
N PRO A 398 -2.80 7.67 11.11
CA PRO A 398 -2.66 6.23 10.93
C PRO A 398 -1.97 5.84 9.62
N LEU A 399 -0.99 4.95 9.74
CA LEU A 399 -0.34 4.32 8.60
C LEU A 399 -1.20 3.15 8.11
N ILE A 400 -1.56 3.21 6.84
CA ILE A 400 -2.25 2.14 6.11
C ILE A 400 -1.29 1.51 5.10
N GLY A 401 -1.41 0.20 4.89
CA GLY A 401 -0.55 -0.53 3.96
C GLY A 401 -1.35 -1.29 2.90
N PRO A 402 -2.09 -0.59 2.00
CA PRO A 402 -2.81 -1.24 0.94
C PRO A 402 -1.84 -1.84 -0.09
N ARG A 403 -2.13 -3.07 -0.51
CA ARG A 403 -1.47 -3.76 -1.63
C ARG A 403 -2.25 -3.59 -2.93
N LEU A 404 -3.54 -3.31 -2.83
CA LEU A 404 -4.45 -3.14 -3.96
C LEU A 404 -5.18 -1.80 -3.88
N ILE A 405 -5.50 -1.22 -5.05
CA ILE A 405 -6.31 0.01 -5.15
C ILE A 405 -7.67 -0.14 -4.45
N SER A 406 -8.28 -1.34 -4.51
CA SER A 406 -9.53 -1.64 -3.81
C SER A 406 -9.39 -1.55 -2.27
N GLU A 407 -8.22 -1.84 -1.72
CA GLU A 407 -7.94 -1.71 -0.29
C GLU A 407 -7.78 -0.24 0.09
N THR A 408 -7.13 0.58 -0.74
CA THR A 408 -7.10 2.04 -0.56
C THR A 408 -8.51 2.61 -0.59
N ALA A 409 -9.30 2.26 -1.62
CA ALA A 409 -10.66 2.75 -1.81
C ALA A 409 -11.59 2.39 -0.64
N SER A 410 -11.58 1.13 -0.19
CA SER A 410 -12.40 0.71 0.96
C SER A 410 -11.94 1.32 2.27
N THR A 411 -10.63 1.42 2.51
CA THR A 411 -10.08 2.03 3.73
C THR A 411 -10.44 3.50 3.86
N MET A 412 -10.34 4.28 2.78
CA MET A 412 -10.59 5.72 2.82
C MET A 412 -12.05 6.09 3.14
N ASN A 413 -13.01 5.20 2.93
CA ASN A 413 -14.39 5.43 3.34
C ASN A 413 -14.52 5.63 4.87
N GLY A 414 -13.57 5.11 5.66
CA GLY A 414 -13.52 5.37 7.10
C GLY A 414 -13.27 6.84 7.47
N LEU A 415 -12.78 7.68 6.56
CA LEU A 415 -12.62 9.13 6.79
C LEU A 415 -13.97 9.86 6.95
N ALA A 416 -15.05 9.31 6.38
CA ALA A 416 -16.39 9.90 6.45
C ALA A 416 -17.20 9.43 7.68
N VAL A 417 -16.73 8.39 8.39
CA VAL A 417 -17.43 7.86 9.57
C VAL A 417 -17.13 8.77 10.77
N SER A 418 -18.18 9.34 11.37
CA SER A 418 -18.06 10.17 12.58
C SER A 418 -18.57 9.40 13.80
N LEU A 419 -17.67 8.91 14.65
CA LEU A 419 -18.02 8.18 15.88
C LEU A 419 -18.28 9.14 17.03
N THR A 420 -19.25 8.82 17.89
CA THR A 420 -19.45 9.55 19.15
C THR A 420 -18.43 9.12 20.22
N ASP A 421 -18.21 9.95 21.24
CA ASP A 421 -17.37 9.60 22.40
C ASP A 421 -17.82 8.27 23.07
N ASP A 422 -19.14 8.04 23.13
CA ASP A 422 -19.70 6.80 23.71
C ASP A 422 -19.45 5.59 22.79
N GLU A 423 -19.50 5.76 21.47
CA GLU A 423 -19.15 4.69 20.52
C GLU A 423 -17.66 4.36 20.55
N VAL A 424 -16.79 5.36 20.74
CA VAL A 424 -15.35 5.13 20.91
C VAL A 424 -15.08 4.30 22.17
N LYS A 425 -15.71 4.65 23.30
CA LYS A 425 -15.61 3.88 24.56
C LYS A 425 -16.19 2.49 24.42
N TYR A 426 -17.36 2.37 23.80
CA TYR A 426 -18.00 1.09 23.49
C TYR A 426 -17.07 0.22 22.64
N LEU A 427 -16.46 0.74 21.58
CA LEU A 427 -15.50 -0.04 20.80
C LEU A 427 -14.30 -0.49 21.64
N ASN A 428 -13.79 0.35 22.56
CA ASN A 428 -12.59 0.04 23.34
C ASN A 428 -12.82 -0.85 24.58
N LEU A 429 -14.07 -1.24 24.89
CA LEU A 429 -14.46 -1.96 26.11
C LEU A 429 -14.37 -1.09 27.39
N GLU A 430 -14.76 0.17 27.28
CA GLU A 430 -14.74 1.16 28.37
C GLU A 430 -16.15 1.66 28.74
N ASP A 431 -17.19 0.92 28.36
CA ASP A 431 -18.61 1.23 28.54
C ASP A 431 -19.21 0.77 29.89
#